data_AF-A0A316PFB1-F1
#
_entry.id   AF-A0A316PFB1-F1
#
_cell.length_a   1.000
_cell.length_b   1.000
_cell.length_c   1.000
_cell.angle_alpha   90.00
_cell.angle_beta   90.00
_cell.angle_gamma   90.00
#
_symmetry.space_group_name_H-M   'P 1'
#
loop_
_entity.id
_entity.type
_entity.pdbx_description
1 polymer ?
#
loop_
_entity_poly.entity_id
_entity_poly.type
_entity_poly.pdbx_seq_one_letter_code
_entity_poly.pdbx_strand_id
1 'polypeptide(L)'
;MGRYKFDKFGGEYLSESTIKGIAADLCKNANINRYLYDWAVLDIRVKRAHKGQRHRFADSIQRLETFLESPKADEYKVAARKGYQNRMILFNTIFCDNDPHPLIVHATNISEFAAITGRNRKTIDDWLSKGFLYTAFNGDYITPRKLIVVEKTIEKLKKIKSGLYIPNRKK
;
A
#
# COMPACT_ATOMS: atom_id res chain seq x y z
N MET A 1 14.34 -9.06 12.50
CA MET A 1 13.16 -9.35 11.64
C MET A 1 11.98 -9.75 12.52
N GLY A 2 10.85 -9.02 12.48
CA GLY A 2 9.70 -9.32 13.34
C GLY A 2 9.00 -10.63 12.96
N ARG A 3 8.92 -11.59 13.89
CA ARG A 3 8.22 -12.87 13.68
C ARG A 3 6.73 -12.59 13.41
N TYR A 4 6.25 -12.93 12.22
CA TYR A 4 4.83 -12.88 11.93
C TYR A 4 4.09 -13.93 12.77
N LYS A 5 2.98 -13.53 13.40
CA LYS A 5 2.07 -14.49 14.03
C LYS A 5 1.24 -15.15 12.92
N PHE A 6 1.32 -16.47 12.85
CA PHE A 6 0.48 -17.30 11.98
C PHE A 6 -0.47 -18.08 12.85
N ASP A 7 -1.69 -18.26 12.35
CA ASP A 7 -2.55 -19.35 12.79
C ASP A 7 -2.27 -20.56 11.91
N LYS A 8 -2.28 -21.73 12.54
CA LYS A 8 -2.12 -23.02 11.86
C LYS A 8 -3.46 -23.74 11.92
N PHE A 9 -3.85 -24.33 10.81
CA PHE A 9 -5.04 -25.14 10.66
C PHE A 9 -4.59 -26.46 10.04
N GLY A 10 -4.49 -27.49 10.87
CA GLY A 10 -4.23 -28.85 10.41
C GLY A 10 -5.45 -29.46 9.71
N GLY A 11 -5.21 -30.53 8.95
CA GLY A 11 -6.22 -31.27 8.20
C GLY A 11 -7.35 -31.79 9.08
N GLU A 12 -7.08 -32.04 10.36
CA GLU A 12 -8.06 -32.45 11.37
C GLU A 12 -9.18 -31.42 11.60
N TYR A 13 -8.96 -30.15 11.27
CA TYR A 13 -9.97 -29.09 11.39
C TYR A 13 -10.74 -28.84 10.09
N LEU A 14 -10.40 -29.53 9.00
CA LEU A 14 -10.99 -29.33 7.68
C LEU A 14 -11.89 -30.51 7.33
N SER A 15 -13.04 -30.23 6.70
CA SER A 15 -13.87 -31.30 6.16
C SER A 15 -13.17 -31.99 4.99
N GLU A 16 -13.47 -33.27 4.77
CA GLU A 16 -12.93 -34.03 3.64
C GLU A 16 -13.23 -33.36 2.29
N SER A 17 -14.42 -32.75 2.15
CA SER A 17 -14.79 -31.98 0.96
C SER A 17 -13.91 -30.75 0.74
N THR A 18 -13.50 -30.09 1.83
CA THR A 18 -12.59 -28.93 1.79
C THR A 18 -11.19 -29.36 1.39
N ILE A 19 -10.67 -30.45 1.97
CA ILE A 19 -9.36 -31.01 1.61
C ILE A 19 -9.34 -31.41 0.12
N LYS A 20 -10.40 -32.06 -0.38
CA LYS A 20 -10.55 -32.40 -1.80
C LYS A 20 -10.55 -31.16 -2.70
N GLY A 21 -11.25 -30.09 -2.28
CA GLY A 21 -11.29 -28.82 -3.00
C GLY A 21 -9.93 -28.15 -3.09
N ILE A 22 -9.21 -28.06 -1.96
CA ILE A 22 -7.87 -27.48 -1.90
C ILE A 22 -6.89 -28.29 -2.78
N ALA A 23 -6.93 -29.62 -2.69
CA ALA A 23 -6.09 -30.49 -3.50
C ALA A 23 -6.34 -30.27 -5.01
N ALA A 24 -7.61 -30.21 -5.43
CA ALA A 24 -7.97 -29.98 -6.83
C ALA A 24 -7.48 -28.62 -7.34
N ASP A 25 -7.63 -27.56 -6.53
CA ASP A 25 -7.17 -26.21 -6.89
C ASP A 25 -5.65 -26.14 -7.00
N LEU A 26 -4.92 -26.75 -6.06
CA LEU A 26 -3.46 -26.81 -6.11
C LEU A 26 -2.95 -27.63 -7.29
N CYS A 27 -3.57 -28.77 -7.62
CA CYS A 27 -3.19 -29.55 -8.80
C CYS A 27 -3.35 -28.72 -10.09
N LYS A 28 -4.43 -27.95 -10.19
CA LYS A 28 -4.71 -27.09 -11.35
C LYS A 28 -3.77 -25.89 -11.43
N ASN A 29 -3.57 -25.17 -10.32
CA ASN A 29 -2.91 -23.86 -10.32
C ASN A 29 -1.40 -23.95 -10.02
N ALA A 30 -0.97 -24.94 -9.24
CA ALA A 30 0.44 -25.14 -8.89
C ALA A 30 1.11 -26.28 -9.67
N ASN A 31 0.38 -26.93 -10.59
CA ASN A 31 0.86 -28.02 -11.46
C ASN A 31 1.54 -29.16 -10.67
N ILE A 32 0.92 -29.58 -9.57
CA ILE A 32 1.40 -30.68 -8.74
C ILE A 32 0.59 -31.95 -8.99
N ASN A 33 1.24 -33.11 -8.88
CA ASN A 33 0.55 -34.40 -8.97
C ASN A 33 -0.08 -34.74 -7.61
N ARG A 34 -1.41 -34.88 -7.59
CA ARG A 34 -2.20 -35.22 -6.40
C ARG A 34 -1.70 -36.45 -5.65
N TYR A 35 -1.26 -37.48 -6.36
CA TYR A 35 -0.95 -38.79 -5.78
C TYR A 35 0.41 -38.84 -5.07
N LEU A 36 1.22 -37.79 -5.18
CA LEU A 36 2.54 -37.71 -4.53
C LEU A 36 2.48 -37.18 -3.10
N TYR A 37 1.30 -36.76 -2.63
CA TYR A 37 1.14 -36.09 -1.34
C TYR A 37 0.10 -36.80 -0.48
N ASP A 38 0.39 -36.90 0.81
CA ASP A 38 -0.59 -37.28 1.81
C ASP A 38 -1.40 -36.04 2.24
N TRP A 39 -2.62 -35.95 1.73
CA TRP A 39 -3.54 -34.84 2.00
C TRP A 39 -4.15 -34.89 3.40
N ALA A 40 -4.01 -36.00 4.14
CA ALA A 40 -4.47 -36.10 5.52
C ALA A 40 -3.59 -35.27 6.48
N VAL A 41 -2.33 -35.00 6.10
CA VAL A 41 -1.35 -34.26 6.91
C VAL A 41 -1.20 -32.80 6.46
N LEU A 42 -2.24 -32.24 5.84
CA LEU A 42 -2.23 -30.88 5.33
C LEU A 42 -2.16 -29.84 6.47
N ASP A 43 -1.10 -29.01 6.51
CA ASP A 43 -0.96 -27.87 7.44
C ASP A 43 -1.12 -26.55 6.66
N ILE A 44 -2.22 -25.83 6.93
CA ILE A 44 -2.47 -24.51 6.34
C ILE A 44 -2.04 -23.43 7.33
N ARG A 45 -1.12 -22.57 6.89
CA ARG A 45 -0.65 -21.43 7.69
C ARG A 45 -1.22 -20.13 7.16
N VAL A 46 -2.09 -19.50 7.95
CA VAL A 46 -2.67 -18.20 7.62
C VAL A 46 -2.02 -17.13 8.49
N LYS A 47 -1.46 -16.10 7.85
CA LYS A 47 -0.88 -14.98 8.57
C LYS A 47 -1.99 -14.21 9.28
N ARG A 48 -1.88 -14.01 10.60
CA ARG A 48 -2.83 -13.15 11.33
C ARG A 48 -2.78 -11.75 10.76
N ALA A 49 -3.94 -11.24 10.35
CA ALA A 49 -4.09 -9.84 10.01
C ALA A 49 -3.79 -9.00 11.26
N HIS A 50 -2.85 -8.06 11.16
CA HIS A 50 -2.52 -7.17 12.27
C HIS A 50 -3.65 -6.14 12.45
N LYS A 51 -4.72 -6.49 13.19
CA LYS A 51 -5.92 -5.65 13.39
C LYS A 51 -5.57 -4.22 13.81
N GLY A 52 -4.56 -4.08 14.68
CA GLY A 52 -4.04 -2.77 15.10
C GLY A 52 -3.38 -1.94 14.00
N GLN A 53 -2.78 -2.55 12.96
CA GLN A 53 -2.26 -1.79 11.80
C GLN A 53 -3.40 -1.38 10.87
N ARG A 54 -4.39 -2.25 10.65
CA ARG A 54 -5.58 -1.92 9.84
C ARG A 54 -6.40 -0.77 10.44
N HIS A 55 -6.55 -0.74 11.77
CA HIS A 55 -7.21 0.37 12.46
C HIS A 55 -6.41 1.68 12.37
N ARG A 56 -5.07 1.62 12.50
CA ARG A 56 -4.20 2.80 12.34
C ARG A 56 -4.31 3.41 10.95
N PHE A 57 -4.45 2.58 9.90
CA PHE A 57 -4.68 3.08 8.55
C PHE A 57 -6.08 3.64 8.36
N ALA A 58 -7.11 3.07 8.99
CA ALA A 58 -8.49 3.56 8.85
C ALA A 58 -8.62 5.04 9.27
N ASP A 59 -8.16 5.37 10.48
CA ASP A 59 -8.16 6.74 11.01
C ASP A 59 -7.28 7.68 10.15
N SER A 60 -6.11 7.21 9.70
CA SER A 60 -5.22 8.04 8.89
C SER A 60 -5.77 8.28 7.47
N ILE A 61 -6.47 7.30 6.88
CA ILE A 61 -7.17 7.44 5.59
C ILE A 61 -8.27 8.49 5.73
N GLN A 62 -9.11 8.37 6.76
CA GLN A 62 -10.20 9.31 6.99
C GLN A 62 -9.69 10.74 7.13
N ARG A 63 -8.62 10.95 7.93
CA ARG A 63 -8.01 12.28 8.07
C ARG A 63 -7.45 12.85 6.77
N LEU A 64 -6.85 12.00 5.93
CA LEU A 64 -6.34 12.44 4.62
C LEU A 64 -7.49 12.77 3.66
N GLU A 65 -8.58 12.00 3.68
CA GLU A 65 -9.79 12.29 2.88
C GLU A 65 -10.45 13.61 3.32
N THR A 66 -10.66 13.79 4.63
CA THR A 66 -11.17 15.06 5.17
C THR A 66 -10.25 16.24 4.86
N PHE A 67 -8.93 16.02 4.86
CA PHE A 67 -7.98 17.05 4.44
C PHE A 67 -8.19 17.44 2.98
N LEU A 68 -8.34 16.48 2.06
CA LEU A 68 -8.56 16.74 0.64
C LEU A 68 -9.87 17.52 0.36
N GLU A 69 -10.87 17.38 1.22
CA GLU A 69 -12.13 18.13 1.14
C GLU A 69 -12.03 19.53 1.77
N SER A 70 -10.96 19.82 2.51
CA SER A 70 -10.77 21.10 3.19
C SER A 70 -10.24 22.19 2.23
N PRO A 71 -10.60 23.47 2.42
CA PRO A 71 -10.05 24.57 1.62
C PRO A 71 -8.52 24.66 1.70
N LYS A 72 -7.93 24.20 2.81
CA LYS A 72 -6.49 24.17 3.02
C LYS A 72 -5.78 23.23 2.05
N ALA A 73 -6.47 22.24 1.47
CA ALA A 73 -5.87 21.36 0.47
C ALA A 73 -5.34 22.13 -0.74
N ASP A 74 -5.99 23.24 -1.12
CA ASP A 74 -5.61 24.02 -2.29
C ASP A 74 -4.16 24.52 -2.25
N GLU A 75 -3.63 24.78 -1.05
CA GLU A 75 -2.22 25.19 -0.83
C GLU A 75 -1.21 24.09 -1.21
N TYR A 76 -1.65 22.84 -1.31
CA TYR A 76 -0.81 21.67 -1.56
C TYR A 76 -0.97 21.12 -2.99
N LYS A 77 -1.77 21.78 -3.82
CA LYS A 77 -1.98 21.39 -5.22
C LYS A 77 -0.70 21.58 -6.01
N VAL A 78 -0.29 20.52 -6.70
CA VAL A 78 0.85 20.52 -7.62
C VAL A 78 0.45 19.85 -8.92
N ALA A 79 1.01 20.35 -10.02
CA ALA A 79 0.87 19.69 -11.31
C ALA A 79 1.74 18.43 -11.31
N ALA A 80 1.17 17.33 -11.78
CA ALA A 80 1.85 16.06 -11.89
C ALA A 80 1.77 15.50 -13.30
N ARG A 81 2.87 14.87 -13.73
CA ARG A 81 2.95 14.11 -14.97
C ARG A 81 3.41 12.68 -14.69
N LYS A 82 2.93 11.75 -15.51
CA LYS A 82 3.46 10.39 -15.53
C LYS A 82 4.83 10.41 -16.21
N GLY A 83 5.90 10.25 -15.44
CA GLY A 83 7.26 10.10 -15.94
C GLY A 83 7.59 8.66 -16.34
N TYR A 84 8.86 8.42 -16.69
CA TYR A 84 9.37 7.10 -17.04
C TYR A 84 9.15 6.07 -15.91
N GLN A 85 8.91 4.80 -16.29
CA GLN A 85 8.73 3.67 -15.37
C GLN A 85 7.59 3.84 -14.34
N ASN A 86 6.49 4.51 -14.71
CA ASN A 86 5.34 4.80 -13.82
C ASN A 86 5.68 5.65 -12.58
N ARG A 87 6.81 6.38 -12.59
CA ARG A 87 7.12 7.35 -11.55
C ARG A 87 6.43 8.67 -11.85
N MET A 88 5.79 9.26 -10.86
CA MET A 88 5.20 10.59 -10.99
C MET A 88 6.27 11.66 -10.78
N ILE A 89 6.26 12.67 -11.63
CA ILE A 89 7.12 13.87 -11.51
C ILE A 89 6.19 15.04 -11.19
N LEU A 90 6.56 15.81 -10.16
CA LEU A 90 5.81 16.98 -9.71
C LEU A 90 6.47 18.25 -10.22
N PHE A 91 5.66 19.25 -10.55
CA PHE A 91 6.11 20.56 -11.01
C PHE A 91 5.48 21.66 -10.15
N ASN A 92 6.30 22.63 -9.73
CA ASN A 92 5.87 23.77 -8.92
C ASN A 92 5.12 24.84 -9.75
N THR A 93 5.35 24.89 -11.05
CA THR A 93 4.69 25.83 -11.97
C THR A 93 3.71 25.09 -12.88
N ILE A 94 2.45 25.55 -12.90
CA ILE A 94 1.36 25.00 -13.74
C ILE A 94 1.61 25.27 -15.25
N PHE A 95 2.58 26.10 -15.59
CA PHE A 95 2.93 26.42 -16.98
C PHE A 95 3.85 25.35 -17.57
N CYS A 96 3.23 24.36 -18.21
CA CYS A 96 3.87 23.58 -19.26
C CYS A 96 3.02 23.79 -20.51
N ASP A 97 3.42 24.73 -21.36
CA ASP A 97 2.65 25.24 -22.52
C ASP A 97 2.30 24.19 -23.60
N ASN A 98 2.54 22.89 -23.37
CA ASN A 98 2.34 21.83 -24.38
C ASN A 98 1.66 20.55 -23.84
N ASP A 99 1.15 20.52 -22.61
CA ASP A 99 0.38 19.38 -22.10
C ASP A 99 -1.02 19.87 -21.68
N PRO A 100 -2.08 19.60 -22.47
CA PRO A 100 -3.34 20.30 -22.31
C PRO A 100 -4.00 20.07 -20.94
N HIS A 101 -3.77 18.93 -20.28
CA HIS A 101 -4.42 18.56 -19.01
C HIS A 101 -3.43 17.93 -18.01
N PRO A 102 -2.58 18.71 -17.31
CA PRO A 102 -1.74 18.16 -16.25
C PRO A 102 -2.62 17.58 -15.13
N LEU A 103 -2.23 16.42 -14.58
CA LEU A 103 -2.98 15.78 -13.52
C LEU A 103 -2.70 16.53 -12.22
N ILE A 104 -3.72 17.15 -11.61
CA ILE A 104 -3.56 17.89 -10.36
C ILE A 104 -3.60 16.90 -9.20
N VAL A 105 -2.59 16.95 -8.33
CA VAL A 105 -2.50 16.13 -7.12
C VAL A 105 -2.10 16.97 -5.92
N HIS A 106 -2.26 16.41 -4.72
CA HIS A 106 -1.78 17.04 -3.49
C HIS A 106 -0.48 16.39 -3.03
N ALA A 107 0.55 17.22 -2.84
CA ALA A 107 1.87 16.76 -2.42
C ALA A 107 2.29 17.42 -1.10
N THR A 108 2.78 16.61 -0.17
CA THR A 108 3.18 17.05 1.17
C THR A 108 4.58 16.56 1.52
N ASN A 109 5.28 17.27 2.39
CA ASN A 109 6.47 16.72 3.04
C ASN A 109 6.10 15.84 4.25
N ILE A 110 7.10 15.21 4.86
CA ILE A 110 6.90 14.28 5.98
C ILE A 110 6.26 14.97 7.20
N SER A 111 6.64 16.22 7.49
CA SER A 111 6.13 16.97 8.65
C SER A 111 4.68 17.36 8.47
N GLU A 112 4.30 17.84 7.29
CA GLU A 112 2.92 18.17 6.92
C GLU A 112 2.05 16.91 6.92
N PHE A 113 2.53 15.82 6.32
CA PHE A 113 1.81 14.56 6.31
C PHE A 113 1.59 14.00 7.72
N ALA A 114 2.59 14.12 8.59
CA ALA A 114 2.50 13.78 10.01
C ALA A 114 1.43 14.64 10.72
N ALA A 115 1.39 15.94 10.45
CA ALA A 115 0.38 16.85 11.01
C ALA A 115 -1.04 16.49 10.55
N ILE A 116 -1.26 16.29 9.24
CA ILE A 116 -2.56 15.93 8.68
C ILE A 116 -3.07 14.61 9.27
N THR A 117 -2.22 13.59 9.30
CA THR A 117 -2.59 12.27 9.84
C THR A 117 -2.62 12.23 11.37
N GLY A 118 -2.09 13.25 12.06
CA GLY A 118 -1.80 13.25 13.50
C GLY A 118 -0.92 12.09 13.97
N ARG A 119 -0.03 11.62 13.09
CA ARG A 119 0.96 10.58 13.41
C ARG A 119 2.30 11.23 13.70
N ASN A 120 3.08 10.66 14.60
CA ASN A 120 4.44 11.14 14.80
C ASN A 120 5.32 10.84 13.57
N ARG A 121 6.35 11.67 13.38
CA ARG A 121 7.30 11.57 12.25
C ARG A 121 7.92 10.19 12.11
N LYS A 122 8.31 9.56 13.23
CA LYS A 122 8.87 8.19 13.26
C LYS A 122 7.94 7.15 12.63
N THR A 123 6.63 7.30 12.82
CA THR A 123 5.63 6.41 12.19
C THR A 123 5.56 6.64 10.69
N ILE A 124 5.63 7.88 10.23
CA ILE A 124 5.63 8.22 8.80
C ILE A 124 6.91 7.70 8.12
N ASP A 125 8.07 7.85 8.77
CA ASP A 125 9.34 7.30 8.29
C ASP A 125 9.31 5.76 8.20
N ASP A 126 8.73 5.09 9.20
CA ASP A 126 8.50 3.65 9.17
C ASP A 126 7.61 3.25 7.98
N TRP A 127 6.53 4.00 7.72
CA TRP A 127 5.63 3.77 6.59
C TRP A 127 6.31 3.99 5.23
N LEU A 128 7.20 4.98 5.13
CA LEU A 128 8.04 5.19 3.95
C LEU A 128 8.98 4.01 3.71
N SER A 129 9.69 3.55 4.76
CA SER A 129 10.64 2.43 4.66
C SER A 129 9.96 1.13 4.24
N LYS A 130 8.72 0.91 4.71
CA LYS A 130 7.87 -0.24 4.36
C LYS A 130 7.16 -0.08 3.03
N GLY A 131 7.35 1.05 2.35
CA GLY A 131 6.75 1.33 1.06
C GLY A 131 5.23 1.39 1.14
N PHE A 132 4.63 1.87 2.23
CA PHE A 132 3.19 2.07 2.34
C PHE A 132 2.74 3.36 1.68
N LEU A 133 3.60 4.38 1.67
CA LEU A 133 3.30 5.67 1.06
C LEU A 133 3.67 5.67 -0.43
N TYR A 134 3.05 6.58 -1.18
CA TYR A 134 3.47 6.89 -2.54
C TYR A 134 4.28 8.19 -2.52
N THR A 135 5.47 8.18 -3.10
CA THR A 135 6.32 9.36 -3.15
C THR A 135 6.72 9.69 -4.57
N ALA A 136 6.73 10.98 -4.87
CA ALA A 136 7.17 11.55 -6.12
C ALA A 136 8.35 12.50 -5.88
N PHE A 137 9.10 12.79 -6.94
CA PHE A 137 10.16 13.78 -6.89
C PHE A 137 9.64 15.09 -7.46
N ASN A 138 9.96 16.19 -6.79
CA ASN A 138 9.81 17.50 -7.40
C ASN A 138 10.92 17.67 -8.47
N GLY A 139 10.52 18.07 -9.68
CA GLY A 139 11.33 18.05 -10.90
C GLY A 139 12.41 19.12 -11.01
N ASP A 140 12.62 19.96 -9.99
CA ASP A 140 13.73 20.91 -9.97
C ASP A 140 15.06 20.14 -9.83
N TYR A 141 15.79 20.03 -10.96
CA TYR A 141 17.02 19.25 -11.15
C TYR A 141 18.15 19.56 -10.15
N ILE A 142 18.03 20.64 -9.38
CA ILE A 142 19.07 21.13 -8.46
C ILE A 142 18.98 20.48 -7.07
N THR A 143 17.77 20.18 -6.58
CA THR A 143 17.58 19.42 -5.33
C THR A 143 16.24 18.66 -5.37
N PRO A 144 16.21 17.39 -5.80
CA PRO A 144 14.97 16.62 -5.87
C PRO A 144 14.42 16.38 -4.47
N ARG A 145 13.39 17.14 -4.08
CA ARG A 145 12.65 16.91 -2.83
C ARG A 145 11.67 15.76 -3.03
N LYS A 146 11.76 14.77 -2.14
CA LYS A 146 10.84 13.65 -2.11
C LYS A 146 9.55 14.07 -1.38
N LEU A 147 8.46 14.14 -2.11
CA LEU A 147 7.14 14.50 -1.59
C LEU A 147 6.24 13.28 -1.55
N ILE A 148 5.29 13.28 -0.62
CA ILE A 148 4.26 12.25 -0.47
C ILE A 148 3.03 12.72 -1.23
N VAL A 149 2.59 11.93 -2.22
CA VAL A 149 1.37 12.21 -2.98
C VAL A 149 0.18 11.64 -2.23
N VAL A 150 -0.75 12.49 -1.82
CA VAL A 150 -1.82 12.17 -0.87
C VAL A 150 -2.81 11.16 -1.47
N GLU A 151 -3.32 11.40 -2.67
CA GLU A 151 -4.32 10.57 -3.35
C GLU A 151 -3.81 9.15 -3.58
N LYS A 152 -2.60 9.04 -4.15
CA LYS A 152 -1.95 7.74 -4.39
C LYS A 152 -1.60 7.02 -3.11
N THR A 153 -1.33 7.76 -2.04
CA THR A 153 -1.14 7.19 -0.72
C THR A 153 -2.45 6.65 -0.17
N ILE A 154 -3.57 7.38 -0.27
CA ILE A 154 -4.90 6.90 0.15
C ILE A 154 -5.27 5.62 -0.61
N GLU A 155 -5.15 5.61 -1.94
CA GLU A 155 -5.41 4.42 -2.78
C GLU A 155 -4.61 3.20 -2.27
N LYS A 156 -3.33 3.41 -1.97
CA LYS A 156 -2.42 2.35 -1.52
C LYS A 156 -2.74 1.87 -0.10
N LEU A 157 -3.02 2.80 0.83
CA LEU A 157 -3.43 2.46 2.18
C LEU A 157 -4.76 1.72 2.20
N LYS A 158 -5.73 2.09 1.35
CA LYS A 158 -7.00 1.35 1.16
C LYS A 158 -6.76 -0.08 0.70
N LYS A 159 -5.88 -0.29 -0.30
CA LYS A 159 -5.49 -1.64 -0.76
C LYS A 159 -4.80 -2.47 0.33
N ILE A 160 -3.95 -1.85 1.16
CA ILE A 160 -3.33 -2.53 2.31
C ILE A 160 -4.38 -2.89 3.36
N LYS A 161 -5.29 -1.97 3.68
CA LYS A 161 -6.37 -2.17 4.66
C LYS A 161 -7.30 -3.32 4.24
N SER A 162 -7.66 -3.41 2.97
CA SER A 162 -8.50 -4.51 2.43
C SER A 162 -7.77 -5.84 2.32
N GLY A 163 -6.45 -5.87 2.47
CA GLY A 163 -5.63 -7.08 2.31
C GLY A 163 -5.29 -7.44 0.87
N LEU A 164 -5.66 -6.61 -0.10
CA LEU A 164 -5.40 -6.79 -1.53
C LEU A 164 -3.95 -6.44 -1.94
N TYR A 165 -3.13 -5.93 -1.02
CA TYR A 165 -1.74 -5.57 -1.28
C TYR A 165 -0.81 -5.97 -0.13
N ILE A 166 0.18 -6.81 -0.44
CA ILE A 166 1.33 -7.08 0.42
C ILE A 166 2.50 -6.26 -0.13
N PRO A 167 2.91 -5.17 0.52
CA PRO A 167 4.01 -4.33 0.05
C PRO A 167 5.30 -5.14 -0.11
N ASN A 168 6.04 -4.80 -1.17
CA ASN A 168 7.27 -5.47 -1.58
C ASN A 168 8.23 -5.64 -0.39
N ARG A 169 8.57 -6.91 -0.13
CA ARG A 169 9.74 -7.28 0.66
C ARG A 169 10.96 -6.80 -0.12
N LYS A 170 11.69 -5.79 0.36
CA LYS A 170 13.12 -5.74 0.01
C LYS A 170 13.71 -7.05 0.54
N LYS A 171 14.19 -7.90 -0.37
CA LYS A 171 15.11 -9.00 -0.04
C LYS A 171 16.39 -8.38 0.48
#